data_AF-A0A2T4X5Q9-F1
#
_entry.id   AF-A0A2T4X5Q9-F1
#
_cell.length_a   1.000
_cell.length_b   1.000
_cell.length_c   1.000
_cell.angle_alpha   90.00
_cell.angle_beta   90.00
_cell.angle_gamma   90.00
#
_symmetry.space_group_name_H-M   'P 1'
#
loop_
_entity.id
_entity.type
_entity.pdbx_description
1 polymer ?
#
loop_
_entity_poly.entity_id
_entity_poly.type
_entity_poly.pdbx_seq_one_letter_code
_entity_poly.pdbx_strand_id
1 'polypeptide(L)'
;MRIILIFTILITSCMSNPNKNIDTHSTDHKDAKSDSTSVILYRFSEQGKGNWRIQDDVVMGGRSDSQLKITAENQAHFSGRVSLENNGGFCSIHQTVEKNPYVIAEKSVAFVLLVKGDGKAYNFRVRTPNGRHSYGFTFPTTGGDKWETITIPFNRMEATYRGESVEVPNYAGENILEMQLLIGNKKEETFEILIESIAVI
;
A
#
# COMPACT_ATOMS: atom_id res chain seq x y z
N MET A 1 -37.41 13.17 -45.16
CA MET A 1 -38.50 14.15 -44.99
C MET A 1 -39.42 13.68 -43.86
N ARG A 2 -39.17 14.11 -42.62
CA ARG A 2 -39.97 13.95 -41.37
C ARG A 2 -39.40 15.00 -40.41
N ILE A 3 -39.86 16.25 -40.50
CA ILE A 3 -40.91 16.91 -39.69
C ILE A 3 -40.54 17.02 -38.20
N ILE A 4 -40.35 18.29 -37.84
CA ILE A 4 -39.96 18.99 -36.61
C ILE A 4 -40.97 18.82 -35.46
N LEU A 5 -40.50 18.84 -34.21
CA LEU A 5 -41.15 19.69 -33.18
C LEU A 5 -40.15 20.10 -32.08
N ILE A 6 -39.76 21.38 -32.15
CA ILE A 6 -39.03 22.14 -31.13
C ILE A 6 -40.09 22.79 -30.24
N PHE A 7 -39.96 22.66 -28.92
CA PHE A 7 -40.70 23.50 -27.97
C PHE A 7 -39.68 24.28 -27.12
N THR A 8 -39.38 25.48 -27.57
CA THR A 8 -38.75 26.55 -26.80
C THR A 8 -39.84 27.33 -26.08
N ILE A 9 -39.80 27.40 -24.76
CA ILE A 9 -40.58 28.37 -23.98
C ILE A 9 -39.60 29.43 -23.48
N LEU A 10 -39.79 30.63 -24.03
CA LEU A 10 -39.20 31.89 -23.61
C LEU A 10 -40.19 32.52 -22.61
N ILE A 11 -39.73 32.87 -21.40
CA ILE A 11 -40.41 33.87 -20.57
C ILE A 11 -39.40 34.95 -20.18
N THR A 12 -39.84 36.18 -20.41
CA THR A 12 -39.11 37.43 -20.44
C THR A 12 -39.06 38.09 -19.05
N SER A 13 -37.89 38.71 -18.77
CA SER A 13 -37.65 39.98 -18.05
C SER A 13 -38.30 40.29 -16.68
N CYS A 14 -37.45 40.73 -15.74
CA CYS A 14 -37.50 42.09 -15.17
C CYS A 14 -36.14 42.48 -14.54
N MET A 15 -35.78 43.76 -14.66
CA MET A 15 -34.47 44.36 -14.37
C MET A 15 -34.33 44.84 -12.89
N SER A 16 -33.07 44.94 -12.41
CA SER A 16 -32.45 45.95 -11.48
C SER A 16 -33.11 46.25 -10.11
N ASN A 17 -32.44 46.50 -8.96
CA ASN A 17 -31.16 47.14 -8.60
C ASN A 17 -30.80 46.76 -7.10
N PRO A 18 -29.80 47.34 -6.37
CA PRO A 18 -28.88 46.56 -5.54
C PRO A 18 -28.99 46.82 -4.02
N ASN A 19 -28.20 46.04 -3.27
CA ASN A 19 -27.67 46.34 -1.94
C ASN A 19 -28.59 46.14 -0.72
N LYS A 20 -28.41 45.00 -0.04
CA LYS A 20 -28.51 44.94 1.42
C LYS A 20 -27.66 43.80 1.97
N ASN A 21 -26.56 44.19 2.59
CA ASN A 21 -25.72 43.37 3.45
C ASN A 21 -26.46 43.15 4.77
N ILE A 22 -26.86 41.92 5.09
CA ILE A 22 -27.26 41.49 6.44
C ILE A 22 -26.80 40.04 6.62
N ASP A 23 -25.81 39.88 7.49
CA ASP A 23 -25.40 38.63 8.09
C ASP A 23 -26.58 37.94 8.78
N THR A 24 -26.76 36.64 8.56
CA THR A 24 -27.32 35.74 9.57
C THR A 24 -26.98 34.29 9.25
N HIS A 25 -26.38 33.65 10.26
CA HIS A 25 -26.11 32.23 10.38
C HIS A 25 -27.23 31.34 9.81
N SER A 26 -26.86 30.43 8.91
CA SER A 26 -27.47 29.11 8.86
C SER A 26 -26.41 28.10 8.45
N THR A 27 -26.29 27.10 9.32
CA THR A 27 -25.62 25.82 9.18
C THR A 27 -25.77 25.22 7.79
N ASP A 28 -24.64 24.92 7.16
CA ASP A 28 -24.56 23.86 6.16
C ASP A 28 -23.37 22.95 6.45
N HIS A 29 -23.66 21.66 6.33
CA HIS A 29 -22.86 20.53 6.74
C HIS A 29 -21.44 20.59 6.17
N LYS A 30 -20.45 20.66 7.06
CA LYS A 30 -19.08 20.25 6.73
C LYS A 30 -19.09 18.74 6.61
N ASP A 31 -18.91 18.25 5.38
CA ASP A 31 -18.34 16.93 5.14
C ASP A 31 -16.97 16.89 5.83
N ALA A 32 -16.95 16.32 7.03
CA ALA A 32 -15.74 16.05 7.77
C ALA A 32 -14.99 14.93 7.04
N LYS A 33 -14.15 15.30 6.08
CA LYS A 33 -13.03 14.47 5.63
C LYS A 33 -12.21 14.18 6.87
N SER A 34 -12.35 12.96 7.40
CA SER A 34 -11.56 12.46 8.51
C SER A 34 -10.09 12.58 8.11
N ASP A 35 -9.40 13.55 8.71
CA ASP A 35 -7.97 13.75 8.55
C ASP A 35 -7.29 12.68 9.41
N SER A 36 -7.23 11.45 8.88
CA SER A 36 -6.46 10.38 9.49
C SER A 36 -5.00 10.77 9.39
N THR A 37 -4.42 11.22 10.51
CA THR A 37 -3.00 11.57 10.60
C THR A 37 -2.15 10.36 10.24
N SER A 38 -1.49 10.41 9.08
CA SER A 38 -0.58 9.35 8.68
C SER A 38 0.77 9.47 9.40
N VAL A 39 1.25 8.37 9.97
CA VAL A 39 2.57 8.28 10.62
C VAL A 39 3.48 7.43 9.75
N ILE A 40 4.59 8.02 9.28
CA ILE A 40 5.59 7.33 8.47
C ILE A 40 6.37 6.34 9.34
N LEU A 41 6.40 5.07 8.91
CA LEU A 41 7.26 4.04 9.51
C LEU A 41 8.60 3.96 8.79
N TYR A 42 8.59 4.06 7.46
CA TYR A 42 9.80 4.04 6.65
C TYR A 42 9.63 4.87 5.39
N ARG A 43 10.61 5.70 5.06
CA ARG A 43 10.67 6.42 3.78
C ARG A 43 12.01 6.20 3.10
N PHE A 44 11.98 5.59 1.91
CA PHE A 44 13.20 5.29 1.16
C PHE A 44 13.91 6.54 0.66
N SER A 45 13.16 7.60 0.34
CA SER A 45 13.74 8.87 -0.11
C SER A 45 14.53 9.63 0.96
N GLU A 46 14.27 9.35 2.24
CA GLU A 46 15.02 9.91 3.37
C GLU A 46 16.08 8.95 3.93
N GLN A 47 15.73 7.66 4.02
CA GLN A 47 16.54 6.66 4.73
C GLN A 47 17.37 5.76 3.80
N GLY A 48 17.15 5.85 2.49
CA GLY A 48 17.73 4.94 1.50
C GLY A 48 17.36 3.47 1.76
N LYS A 49 18.24 2.54 1.35
CA LYS A 49 18.02 1.10 1.52
C LYS A 49 18.06 0.65 2.98
N GLY A 50 18.76 1.37 3.84
CA GLY A 50 18.93 1.02 5.25
C GLY A 50 19.31 -0.46 5.46
N ASN A 51 18.56 -1.12 6.34
CA ASN A 51 18.76 -2.53 6.68
C ASN A 51 17.90 -3.48 5.86
N TRP A 52 17.22 -3.02 4.81
CA TRP A 52 16.49 -3.91 3.91
C TRP A 52 17.43 -4.90 3.23
N ARG A 53 17.08 -6.18 3.26
CA ARG A 53 17.82 -7.31 2.69
C ARG A 53 16.91 -8.10 1.77
N ILE A 54 17.52 -8.72 0.76
CA ILE A 54 16.86 -9.65 -0.14
C ILE A 54 16.79 -11.03 0.54
N GLN A 55 15.70 -11.73 0.31
CA GLN A 55 15.52 -13.13 0.66
C GLN A 55 14.71 -13.81 -0.43
N ASP A 56 15.40 -14.64 -1.20
CA ASP A 56 14.84 -15.44 -2.29
C ASP A 56 14.81 -16.93 -1.89
N ASP A 57 14.27 -17.77 -2.74
CA ASP A 57 14.04 -19.21 -2.51
C ASP A 57 15.29 -20.12 -2.59
N VAL A 58 16.48 -19.54 -2.58
CA VAL A 58 17.74 -20.24 -2.89
C VAL A 58 18.18 -21.28 -1.84
N VAL A 59 17.66 -21.23 -0.61
CA VAL A 59 18.09 -22.10 0.50
C VAL A 59 17.88 -23.59 0.19
N MET A 60 16.80 -23.92 -0.52
CA MET A 60 16.49 -25.30 -0.93
C MET A 60 16.85 -25.58 -2.40
N GLY A 61 17.68 -24.72 -3.02
CA GLY A 61 18.08 -24.83 -4.42
C GLY A 61 17.19 -24.08 -5.40
N GLY A 62 16.21 -23.29 -4.92
CA GLY A 62 15.41 -22.40 -5.76
C GLY A 62 16.28 -21.44 -6.58
N ARG A 63 15.70 -20.94 -7.69
CA ARG A 63 16.43 -20.14 -8.69
C ARG A 63 15.78 -18.80 -8.97
N SER A 64 14.95 -18.33 -8.06
CA SER A 64 14.51 -16.95 -8.09
C SER A 64 15.69 -16.05 -7.74
N ASP A 65 15.76 -14.90 -8.41
CA ASP A 65 16.87 -13.95 -8.28
C ASP A 65 16.32 -12.53 -8.34
N SER A 66 16.63 -11.75 -7.30
CA SER A 66 16.16 -10.38 -7.17
C SER A 66 17.23 -9.42 -6.70
N GLN A 67 16.94 -8.14 -6.88
CA GLN A 67 17.77 -7.02 -6.46
C GLN A 67 16.92 -5.93 -5.80
N LEU A 68 17.53 -5.24 -4.85
CA LEU A 68 16.99 -4.04 -4.23
C LEU A 68 17.99 -2.91 -4.39
N LYS A 69 17.62 -1.90 -5.19
CA LYS A 69 18.44 -0.72 -5.48
C LYS A 69 17.72 0.55 -5.05
N ILE A 70 18.47 1.62 -4.84
CA ILE A 70 17.92 2.97 -4.69
C ILE A 70 18.09 3.69 -6.03
N THR A 71 17.00 4.24 -6.57
CA THR A 71 17.01 4.97 -7.84
C THR A 71 17.67 6.34 -7.69
N ALA A 72 17.90 7.04 -8.81
CA ALA A 72 18.40 8.42 -8.79
C ALA A 72 17.39 9.39 -8.12
N GLU A 73 16.10 9.04 -8.16
CA GLU A 73 15.00 9.74 -7.52
C GLU A 73 14.80 9.33 -6.05
N ASN A 74 15.74 8.58 -5.48
CA ASN A 74 15.73 8.07 -4.10
C ASN A 74 14.56 7.14 -3.74
N GLN A 75 14.08 6.34 -4.69
CA GLN A 75 13.06 5.31 -4.44
C GLN A 75 13.70 3.93 -4.28
N ALA A 76 13.08 3.04 -3.52
CA ALA A 76 13.46 1.63 -3.57
C ALA A 76 12.92 0.99 -4.84
N HIS A 77 13.81 0.41 -5.63
CA HIS A 77 13.49 -0.44 -6.78
C HIS A 77 13.76 -1.89 -6.42
N PHE A 78 12.69 -2.64 -6.21
CA PHE A 78 12.73 -4.08 -6.02
C PHE A 78 12.34 -4.76 -7.33
N SER A 79 13.25 -5.51 -7.92
CA SER A 79 13.04 -6.17 -9.22
C SER A 79 13.76 -7.51 -9.29
N GLY A 80 13.32 -8.37 -10.20
CA GLY A 80 13.92 -9.69 -10.36
C GLY A 80 13.11 -10.63 -11.22
N ARG A 81 13.39 -11.93 -11.07
CA ARG A 81 12.67 -13.03 -11.72
C ARG A 81 12.33 -14.10 -10.69
N VAL A 82 11.04 -14.45 -10.63
CA VAL A 82 10.55 -15.64 -9.93
C VAL A 82 10.75 -16.86 -10.83
N SER A 83 11.34 -17.92 -10.28
CA SER A 83 11.50 -19.23 -10.92
C SER A 83 10.78 -20.30 -10.11
N LEU A 84 10.17 -21.28 -10.78
CA LEU A 84 9.57 -22.45 -10.12
C LEU A 84 10.52 -23.66 -10.11
N GLU A 85 11.72 -23.51 -10.65
CA GLU A 85 12.76 -24.54 -10.59
C GLU A 85 13.06 -24.93 -9.13
N ASN A 86 13.31 -26.23 -8.91
CA ASN A 86 13.68 -26.80 -7.61
C ASN A 86 12.66 -26.52 -6.49
N ASN A 87 11.37 -26.46 -6.83
CA ASN A 87 10.28 -26.11 -5.91
C ASN A 87 10.43 -24.71 -5.30
N GLY A 88 11.07 -23.80 -6.04
CA GLY A 88 11.08 -22.38 -5.73
C GLY A 88 9.73 -21.71 -5.97
N GLY A 89 9.74 -20.39 -6.04
CA GLY A 89 8.61 -19.59 -6.44
C GLY A 89 8.43 -18.29 -5.66
N PHE A 90 9.50 -17.71 -5.09
CA PHE A 90 9.39 -16.37 -4.49
C PHE A 90 10.68 -15.55 -4.51
N CYS A 91 10.48 -14.23 -4.56
CA CYS A 91 11.46 -13.22 -4.19
C CYS A 91 10.89 -12.34 -3.08
N SER A 92 11.74 -11.86 -2.18
CA SER A 92 11.29 -10.91 -1.16
C SER A 92 12.39 -9.96 -0.70
N ILE A 93 11.95 -8.83 -0.15
CA ILE A 93 12.79 -7.94 0.65
C ILE A 93 12.21 -7.80 2.04
N HIS A 94 13.05 -7.72 3.06
CA HIS A 94 12.62 -7.53 4.44
C HIS A 94 13.57 -6.63 5.21
N GLN A 95 13.07 -6.04 6.28
CA GLN A 95 13.87 -5.36 7.29
C GLN A 95 13.40 -5.76 8.69
N THR A 96 14.35 -6.15 9.54
CA THR A 96 14.12 -6.55 10.93
C THR A 96 14.82 -5.55 11.86
N VAL A 97 14.14 -5.10 12.91
CA VAL A 97 14.60 -4.07 13.86
C VAL A 97 14.56 -4.58 15.30
N GLU A 98 15.44 -5.53 15.64
CA GLU A 98 15.39 -6.27 16.92
C GLU A 98 15.38 -5.40 18.18
N LYS A 99 16.19 -4.34 18.22
CA LYS A 99 16.34 -3.51 19.40
C LYS A 99 15.28 -2.41 19.51
N ASN A 100 14.80 -1.93 18.37
CA ASN A 100 13.89 -0.78 18.28
C ASN A 100 12.74 -1.09 17.31
N PRO A 101 11.74 -1.89 17.72
CA PRO A 101 10.56 -2.16 16.92
C PRO A 101 9.84 -0.87 16.49
N TYR A 102 9.20 -0.89 15.33
CA TYR A 102 8.33 0.21 14.92
C TYR A 102 7.13 0.28 15.85
N VAL A 103 6.94 1.45 16.46
CA VAL A 103 5.81 1.70 17.35
C VAL A 103 4.59 2.07 16.52
N ILE A 104 3.50 1.34 16.74
CA ILE A 104 2.22 1.60 16.09
C ILE A 104 1.34 2.36 17.06
N ALA A 105 0.80 3.50 16.63
CA ALA A 105 -0.07 4.30 17.48
C ALA A 105 -1.40 3.57 17.72
N GLU A 106 -1.94 3.65 18.93
CA GLU A 106 -3.12 2.87 19.39
C GLU A 106 -4.35 2.97 18.49
N LYS A 107 -4.50 4.07 17.75
CA LYS A 107 -5.67 4.31 16.87
C LYS A 107 -5.43 3.93 15.41
N SER A 108 -4.25 3.40 15.08
CA SER A 108 -3.93 3.01 13.71
C SER A 108 -4.72 1.76 13.34
N VAL A 109 -5.24 1.70 12.12
CA VAL A 109 -6.10 0.62 11.63
C VAL A 109 -5.62 0.02 10.32
N ALA A 110 -4.67 0.65 9.64
CA ALA A 110 -4.16 0.18 8.37
C ALA A 110 -2.71 0.61 8.11
N PHE A 111 -2.02 -0.18 7.28
CA PHE A 111 -0.82 0.28 6.61
C PHE A 111 -1.19 1.05 5.34
N VAL A 112 -0.32 1.98 4.98
CA VAL A 112 -0.39 2.74 3.74
C VAL A 112 0.96 2.66 3.04
N LEU A 113 0.97 2.01 1.88
CA LEU A 113 2.15 1.90 1.03
C LEU A 113 1.98 2.83 -0.16
N LEU A 114 2.99 3.64 -0.46
CA LEU A 114 3.05 4.43 -1.70
C LEU A 114 4.00 3.71 -2.67
N VAL A 115 3.45 3.16 -3.74
CA VAL A 115 4.16 2.28 -4.68
C VAL A 115 3.86 2.64 -6.13
N LYS A 116 4.74 2.25 -7.04
CA LYS A 116 4.44 2.15 -8.49
C LYS A 116 4.79 0.73 -8.91
N GLY A 117 3.78 -0.07 -9.23
CA GLY A 117 3.93 -1.49 -9.53
C GLY A 117 3.74 -1.84 -11.00
N ASP A 118 3.91 -3.13 -11.29
CA ASP A 118 4.00 -3.71 -12.63
C ASP A 118 2.79 -4.57 -13.02
N GLY A 119 1.64 -4.34 -12.36
CA GLY A 119 0.41 -5.10 -12.58
C GLY A 119 0.32 -6.42 -11.81
N LYS A 120 1.35 -6.77 -11.03
CA LYS A 120 1.41 -8.02 -10.27
C LYS A 120 0.87 -7.86 -8.86
N ALA A 121 0.59 -9.01 -8.24
CA ALA A 121 0.20 -9.09 -6.85
C ALA A 121 1.42 -9.29 -5.95
N TYR A 122 1.51 -8.47 -4.91
CA TYR A 122 2.54 -8.52 -3.89
C TYR A 122 1.91 -8.81 -2.54
N ASN A 123 2.65 -9.46 -1.65
CA ASN A 123 2.24 -9.74 -0.29
C ASN A 123 3.09 -8.91 0.67
N PHE A 124 2.46 -7.96 1.37
CA PHE A 124 3.09 -7.23 2.46
C PHE A 124 2.89 -7.99 3.76
N ARG A 125 3.97 -8.21 4.50
CA ARG A 125 3.97 -8.95 5.76
C ARG A 125 4.59 -8.14 6.88
N VAL A 126 4.07 -8.36 8.08
CA VAL A 126 4.65 -7.86 9.33
C VAL A 126 4.78 -8.99 10.34
N ARG A 127 5.81 -8.92 11.18
CA ARG A 127 5.98 -9.82 12.34
C ARG A 127 6.15 -8.99 13.59
N THR A 128 5.50 -9.43 14.67
CA THR A 128 5.49 -8.73 15.95
C THR A 128 6.61 -9.25 16.87
N PRO A 129 7.09 -8.48 17.86
CA PRO A 129 8.19 -8.89 18.73
C PRO A 129 7.98 -10.21 19.46
N ASN A 130 6.73 -10.51 19.82
CA ASN A 130 6.36 -11.68 20.62
C ASN A 130 5.90 -12.87 19.76
N GLY A 131 5.75 -12.68 18.44
CA GLY A 131 5.18 -13.64 17.51
C GLY A 131 6.23 -14.41 16.69
N ARG A 132 5.94 -15.69 16.41
CA ARG A 132 6.74 -16.51 15.47
C ARG A 132 6.14 -16.53 14.07
N HIS A 133 4.85 -16.22 13.92
CA HIS A 133 4.13 -16.09 12.65
C HIS A 133 4.22 -14.66 12.11
N SER A 134 4.00 -14.52 10.82
CA SER A 134 3.87 -13.23 10.14
C SER A 134 2.42 -13.01 9.74
N TYR A 135 1.94 -11.78 9.84
CA TYR A 135 0.65 -11.36 9.31
C TYR A 135 0.84 -10.80 7.92
N GLY A 136 0.11 -11.32 6.93
CA GLY A 136 0.27 -10.96 5.53
C GLY A 136 -1.01 -10.49 4.87
N PHE A 137 -0.88 -9.60 3.90
CA PHE A 137 -1.97 -9.19 3.01
C PHE A 137 -1.47 -9.08 1.57
N THR A 138 -2.20 -9.72 0.65
CA THR A 138 -1.90 -9.67 -0.78
C THR A 138 -2.71 -8.57 -1.44
N PHE A 139 -2.02 -7.71 -2.20
CA PHE A 139 -2.64 -6.64 -2.98
C PHE A 139 -2.15 -6.68 -4.43
N PRO A 140 -3.02 -6.41 -5.41
CA PRO A 140 -2.60 -6.16 -6.79
C PRO A 140 -2.04 -4.74 -6.92
N THR A 141 -1.16 -4.53 -7.90
CA THR A 141 -0.80 -3.20 -8.38
C THR A 141 -1.60 -2.90 -9.64
N THR A 142 -2.19 -1.71 -9.71
CA THR A 142 -3.15 -1.33 -10.76
C THR A 142 -2.89 0.05 -11.35
N GLY A 143 -1.90 0.79 -10.81
CA GLY A 143 -1.56 2.14 -11.21
C GLY A 143 -0.88 2.24 -12.58
N GLY A 144 -0.39 1.13 -13.14
CA GLY A 144 0.42 1.10 -14.35
C GLY A 144 1.68 1.96 -14.17
N ASP A 145 1.85 2.98 -15.02
CA ASP A 145 3.01 3.88 -14.93
C ASP A 145 2.92 4.95 -13.82
N LYS A 146 1.89 4.91 -12.98
CA LYS A 146 1.64 5.93 -11.96
C LYS A 146 1.85 5.37 -10.55
N TRP A 147 2.19 6.27 -9.64
CA TRP A 147 2.15 6.00 -8.21
C TRP A 147 0.71 5.74 -7.75
N GLU A 148 0.54 4.72 -6.92
CA GLU A 148 -0.71 4.35 -6.28
C GLU A 148 -0.52 4.15 -4.77
N THR A 149 -1.57 4.45 -4.03
CA THR A 149 -1.62 4.25 -2.59
C THR A 149 -2.35 2.95 -2.29
N ILE A 150 -1.66 2.01 -1.65
CA ILE A 150 -2.21 0.74 -1.22
C ILE A 150 -2.53 0.84 0.27
N THR A 151 -3.82 0.74 0.62
CA THR A 151 -4.27 0.66 2.00
C THR A 151 -4.47 -0.81 2.40
N ILE A 152 -3.83 -1.23 3.49
CA ILE A 152 -3.84 -2.60 3.99
C ILE A 152 -4.47 -2.60 5.38
N PRO A 153 -5.75 -2.94 5.51
CA PRO A 153 -6.43 -2.96 6.81
C PRO A 153 -5.83 -4.04 7.72
N PHE A 154 -5.50 -3.69 8.97
CA PHE A 154 -4.90 -4.61 9.93
C PHE A 154 -5.78 -5.86 10.14
N ASN A 155 -7.09 -5.66 10.26
CA ASN A 155 -8.08 -6.72 10.44
C ASN A 155 -8.26 -7.65 9.21
N ARG A 156 -7.53 -7.42 8.12
CA ARG A 156 -7.49 -8.29 6.93
C ARG A 156 -6.14 -8.98 6.75
N MET A 157 -5.16 -8.72 7.62
CA MET A 157 -3.85 -9.35 7.54
C MET A 157 -3.87 -10.69 8.29
N GLU A 158 -3.78 -11.78 7.54
CA GLU A 158 -3.91 -13.15 8.04
C GLU A 158 -2.55 -13.71 8.48
N ALA A 159 -2.57 -14.52 9.54
CA ALA A 159 -1.36 -15.11 10.09
C ALA A 159 -0.89 -16.34 9.30
N THR A 160 0.42 -16.38 9.05
CA THR A 160 1.10 -17.54 8.47
C THR A 160 2.39 -17.86 9.21
N TYR A 161 2.70 -19.14 9.34
CA TYR A 161 3.96 -19.64 9.86
C TYR A 161 4.60 -20.57 8.84
N ARG A 162 5.77 -20.18 8.32
CA ARG A 162 6.51 -20.94 7.30
C ARG A 162 5.66 -21.27 6.05
N GLY A 163 4.80 -20.33 5.64
CA GLY A 163 3.94 -20.46 4.47
C GLY A 163 2.59 -21.12 4.73
N GLU A 164 2.37 -21.68 5.92
CA GLU A 164 1.10 -22.30 6.31
C GLU A 164 0.24 -21.35 7.13
N SER A 165 -1.07 -21.34 6.91
CA SER A 165 -2.01 -20.57 7.70
C SER A 165 -2.04 -21.05 9.16
N VAL A 166 -2.23 -20.11 10.10
CA VAL A 166 -2.35 -20.42 11.53
C VAL A 166 -3.65 -19.84 12.07
N GLU A 167 -4.38 -20.61 12.87
CA GLU A 167 -5.63 -20.17 13.52
C GLU A 167 -5.34 -19.23 14.70
N VAL A 168 -5.09 -17.96 14.40
CA VAL A 168 -5.02 -16.86 15.36
C VAL A 168 -5.78 -15.65 14.81
N PRO A 169 -6.17 -14.67 15.64
CA PRO A 169 -6.77 -13.44 15.15
C PRO A 169 -5.88 -12.74 14.12
N ASN A 170 -6.49 -11.98 13.22
CA ASN A 170 -5.77 -11.09 12.30
C ASN A 170 -4.99 -10.03 13.08
N TYR A 171 -4.03 -9.40 12.40
CA TYR A 171 -3.19 -8.37 13.01
C TYR A 171 -4.02 -7.26 13.66
N ALA A 172 -3.63 -6.89 14.88
CA ALA A 172 -4.36 -5.94 15.72
C ALA A 172 -3.61 -4.61 15.94
N GLY A 173 -2.58 -4.30 15.14
CA GLY A 173 -1.80 -3.07 15.28
C GLY A 173 -0.70 -3.13 16.35
N GLU A 174 -0.20 -4.33 16.66
CA GLU A 174 0.96 -4.49 17.57
C GLU A 174 2.24 -3.90 16.97
N ASN A 175 3.21 -3.52 17.79
CA ASN A 175 4.52 -3.07 17.31
C ASN A 175 5.16 -4.07 16.33
N ILE A 176 5.97 -3.55 15.41
CA ILE A 176 6.50 -4.34 14.30
C ILE A 176 7.99 -4.56 14.49
N LEU A 177 8.36 -5.84 14.57
CA LEU A 177 9.75 -6.29 14.60
C LEU A 177 10.32 -6.42 13.19
N GLU A 178 9.50 -6.80 12.21
CA GLU A 178 9.93 -7.01 10.83
C GLU A 178 8.84 -6.60 9.84
N MET A 179 9.23 -5.92 8.77
CA MET A 179 8.41 -5.67 7.58
C MET A 179 9.01 -6.43 6.40
N GLN A 180 8.15 -7.01 5.56
CA GLN A 180 8.57 -7.74 4.36
C GLN A 180 7.61 -7.44 3.20
N LEU A 181 8.16 -7.28 2.00
CA LEU A 181 7.43 -7.29 0.75
C LEU A 181 7.86 -8.51 -0.06
N LEU A 182 6.90 -9.33 -0.47
CA LEU A 182 7.14 -10.59 -1.15
C LEU A 182 6.33 -10.67 -2.44
N ILE A 183 6.95 -11.23 -3.48
CA ILE A 183 6.24 -11.75 -4.66
C ILE A 183 6.45 -13.27 -4.70
N GLY A 184 5.36 -14.01 -4.75
CA GLY A 184 5.37 -15.47 -4.72
C GLY A 184 3.99 -16.01 -5.05
N ASN A 185 3.67 -16.04 -6.33
CA ASN A 185 2.33 -16.29 -6.87
C ASN A 185 2.24 -17.58 -7.70
N LYS A 186 3.21 -18.48 -7.53
CA LYS A 186 3.32 -19.78 -8.23
C LYS A 186 3.38 -19.65 -9.75
N LYS A 187 3.97 -18.56 -10.25
CA LYS A 187 4.18 -18.31 -11.67
C LYS A 187 5.65 -17.92 -11.91
N GLU A 188 6.18 -18.36 -13.04
CA GLU A 188 7.49 -17.89 -13.52
C GLU A 188 7.31 -16.57 -14.25
N GLU A 189 7.89 -15.51 -13.70
CA GLU A 189 7.78 -14.17 -14.28
C GLU A 189 8.86 -13.22 -13.78
N THR A 190 9.15 -12.20 -14.58
CA THR A 190 9.94 -11.04 -14.15
C THR A 190 9.04 -10.03 -13.46
N PHE A 191 9.53 -9.37 -12.43
CA PHE A 191 8.77 -8.36 -11.70
C PHE A 191 9.58 -7.10 -11.43
N GLU A 192 8.87 -5.99 -11.23
CA GLU A 192 9.40 -4.80 -10.60
C GLU A 192 8.36 -4.03 -9.80
N ILE A 193 8.80 -3.40 -8.72
CA ILE A 193 8.01 -2.44 -7.96
C ILE A 193 8.91 -1.35 -7.40
N LEU A 194 8.48 -0.11 -7.58
CA LEU A 194 9.06 1.05 -6.91
C LEU A 194 8.29 1.33 -5.61
N ILE A 195 9.01 1.64 -4.54
CA ILE A 195 8.46 1.88 -3.21
C ILE A 195 9.02 3.20 -2.69
N GLU A 196 8.13 4.12 -2.34
CA GLU A 196 8.48 5.43 -1.78
C GLU A 196 8.46 5.39 -0.25
N SER A 197 7.34 4.94 0.33
CA SER A 197 7.16 4.93 1.78
C SER A 197 6.17 3.87 2.27
N ILE A 198 6.32 3.53 3.55
CA ILE A 198 5.43 2.70 4.35
C ILE A 198 5.00 3.53 5.56
N ALA A 199 3.69 3.63 5.77
CA ALA A 199 3.09 4.42 6.84
C ALA A 199 1.93 3.66 7.49
N VAL A 200 1.39 4.24 8.55
CA VAL A 200 0.12 3.82 9.17
C VAL A 200 -0.85 5.00 9.25
N ILE A 201 -2.14 4.68 9.31
CA ILE A 201 -3.25 5.63 9.52
C ILE A 201 -4.20 5.09 10.56
#